data_AF-A0AA39FJZ7-F1
#
_entry.id   AF-A0AA39FJZ7-F1
#
_cell.length_a   1.000
_cell.length_b   1.000
_cell.length_c   1.000
_cell.angle_alpha   90.00
_cell.angle_beta   90.00
_cell.angle_gamma   90.00
#
_symmetry.space_group_name_H-M   'P 1'
#
loop_
_entity.id
_entity.type
_entity.pdbx_description
1 polymer ?
#
loop_
_entity_poly.entity_id
_entity_poly.type
_entity_poly.pdbx_seq_one_letter_code
_entity_poly.pdbx_strand_id
1 'polypeptide(L)'
;MYEWAVIYTDTDSKGTLKPTDINVPWRDMVDPCVKLAEAQIKVEIHAAMKYLAMAAYFGQDKVSLPGFSKFFFDAANEEREHAKKIMKYLAMRGELSGGVTHLIQPLGEITESPTSGLQALKDALALESQVTREIRNLIQMCETPKDSDFNDYHLVDYLTTDFLDEQHKGQRILAERISILGKMVNTQGGLADFLFDIKLLNGEI
;
A
#
# COMPACT_ATOMS: atom_id res chain seq x y z
N MET A 1 23.58 1.59 -7.03
CA MET A 1 24.37 2.19 -5.93
C MET A 1 24.40 3.68 -6.18
N TYR A 2 23.73 4.48 -5.37
CA TYR A 2 23.91 5.93 -5.40
C TYR A 2 24.85 6.29 -4.23
N GLU A 3 26.07 6.72 -4.56
CA GLU A 3 27.01 7.28 -3.59
C GLU A 3 26.53 8.66 -3.17
N TRP A 4 26.20 8.83 -1.89
CA TRP A 4 25.98 10.15 -1.32
C TRP A 4 27.34 10.75 -0.98
N ALA A 5 27.73 11.79 -1.72
CA ALA A 5 28.93 12.56 -1.44
C ALA A 5 28.85 13.21 -0.05
N VAL A 6 29.91 13.05 0.75
CA VAL A 6 30.07 13.73 2.04
C VAL A 6 30.50 15.18 1.75
N ILE A 7 29.63 16.14 2.05
CA ILE A 7 29.93 17.57 1.95
C ILE A 7 30.25 18.10 3.36
N TYR A 8 31.37 18.81 3.49
CA TYR A 8 31.80 19.50 4.71
C TYR A 8 30.76 20.52 5.16
N THR A 9 30.40 20.50 6.44
CA THR A 9 29.37 21.37 7.03
C THR A 9 29.94 22.27 8.13
N ASP A 10 29.50 23.52 8.11
CA ASP A 10 29.76 24.55 9.12
C ASP A 10 29.03 24.16 10.42
N THR A 11 29.78 23.89 11.48
CA THR A 11 29.25 23.43 12.78
C THR A 11 29.03 24.60 13.73
N ASP A 12 27.95 24.60 14.50
CA ASP A 12 27.81 25.57 15.60
C ASP A 12 28.79 25.30 16.76
N SER A 13 28.78 26.15 17.79
CA SER A 13 29.65 26.03 18.96
C SER A 13 29.48 24.74 19.78
N LYS A 14 28.53 23.87 19.41
CA LYS A 14 28.26 22.55 20.00
C LYS A 14 28.53 21.39 19.02
N GLY A 15 29.03 21.66 17.81
CA GLY A 15 29.30 20.62 16.81
C GLY A 15 28.07 20.13 16.06
N THR A 16 26.91 20.82 16.17
CA THR A 16 25.69 20.40 15.48
C THR A 16 25.61 20.98 14.06
N LEU A 17 25.26 20.12 13.10
CA LEU A 17 25.03 20.54 11.71
C LEU A 17 23.73 21.33 11.64
N LYS A 18 23.81 22.58 11.21
CA LYS A 18 22.62 23.38 10.95
C LYS A 18 22.03 23.02 9.58
N PRO A 19 20.70 22.84 9.47
CA PRO A 19 20.04 22.83 8.18
C PRO A 19 20.42 24.11 7.43
N THR A 20 20.87 23.96 6.19
CA THR A 20 21.18 25.12 5.34
C THR A 20 19.91 25.55 4.63
N ASP A 21 19.60 26.85 4.66
CA ASP A 21 18.52 27.42 3.86
C ASP A 21 18.92 27.36 2.38
N ILE A 22 18.31 26.42 1.66
CA ILE A 22 18.47 26.28 0.21
C ILE A 22 17.29 26.97 -0.48
N ASN A 23 17.55 27.61 -1.63
CA ASN A 23 16.48 28.11 -2.48
C ASN A 23 15.72 26.93 -3.11
N VAL A 24 14.39 26.91 -3.03
CA VAL A 24 13.55 25.76 -3.42
C VAL A 24 12.51 26.08 -4.52
N PRO A 25 12.87 26.78 -5.62
CA PRO A 25 11.92 27.13 -6.68
C PRO A 25 11.45 25.93 -7.51
N TRP A 26 12.07 24.76 -7.30
CA TRP A 26 11.75 23.50 -7.96
C TRP A 26 10.63 22.71 -7.27
N ARG A 27 10.21 23.12 -6.06
CA ARG A 27 9.08 22.51 -5.35
C ARG A 27 7.79 23.12 -5.87
N ASP A 28 7.01 22.31 -6.57
CA ASP A 28 5.86 22.76 -7.36
C ASP A 28 4.57 21.98 -7.03
N MET A 29 4.64 20.95 -6.19
CA MET A 29 3.45 20.23 -5.74
C MET A 29 2.50 21.16 -4.97
N VAL A 30 1.20 20.99 -5.22
CA VAL A 30 0.16 21.78 -4.52
C VAL A 30 -0.32 21.07 -3.26
N ASP A 31 -0.60 21.85 -2.22
CA ASP A 31 -1.05 21.38 -0.89
C ASP A 31 -2.14 20.29 -0.93
N PRO A 32 -3.23 20.40 -1.72
CA PRO A 32 -4.26 19.36 -1.75
C PRO A 32 -3.74 18.01 -2.25
N CYS A 33 -2.83 18.03 -3.23
CA CYS A 33 -2.21 16.85 -3.80
C CYS A 33 -1.24 16.19 -2.81
N VAL A 34 -0.39 16.99 -2.14
CA VAL A 34 0.51 16.51 -1.09
C VAL A 34 -0.29 15.84 0.04
N LYS A 35 -1.34 16.50 0.55
CA LYS A 35 -2.17 15.98 1.64
C LYS A 35 -2.85 14.66 1.30
N LEU A 36 -3.36 14.50 0.07
CA LEU A 36 -3.95 13.23 -0.35
C LEU A 36 -2.89 12.14 -0.58
N ALA A 37 -1.70 12.48 -1.06
CA ALA A 37 -0.60 11.50 -1.17
C ALA A 37 -0.15 11.02 0.23
N GLU A 38 -0.06 11.93 1.21
CA GLU A 38 0.18 11.57 2.61
C GLU A 38 -0.95 10.72 3.21
N ALA A 39 -2.20 10.98 2.83
CA ALA A 39 -3.33 10.14 3.23
C ALA A 39 -3.24 8.75 2.58
N GLN A 40 -2.85 8.66 1.32
CA GLN A 40 -2.68 7.39 0.61
C GLN A 40 -1.60 6.53 1.27
N ILE A 41 -0.49 7.12 1.75
CA ILE A 41 0.50 6.40 2.56
C ILE A 41 -0.15 5.67 3.76
N LYS A 42 -1.10 6.32 4.44
CA LYS A 42 -1.81 5.72 5.57
C LYS A 42 -2.74 4.61 5.13
N VAL A 43 -3.38 4.77 3.97
CA VAL A 43 -4.24 3.76 3.36
C VAL A 43 -3.42 2.48 3.09
N GLU A 44 -2.25 2.59 2.46
CA GLU A 44 -1.40 1.42 2.17
C GLU A 44 -0.85 0.76 3.45
N ILE A 45 -0.43 1.56 4.44
CA ILE A 45 0.01 1.02 5.74
C ILE A 45 -1.13 0.28 6.45
N HIS A 46 -2.35 0.82 6.39
CA HIS A 46 -3.51 0.15 6.95
C HIS A 46 -3.79 -1.16 6.20
N ALA A 47 -3.76 -1.15 4.87
CA ALA A 47 -3.94 -2.35 4.06
C ALA A 47 -2.90 -3.44 4.40
N ALA A 48 -1.63 -3.06 4.50
CA ALA A 48 -0.54 -3.95 4.91
C ALA A 48 -0.83 -4.64 6.25
N MET A 49 -1.37 -3.89 7.22
CA MET A 49 -1.63 -4.40 8.57
C MET A 49 -2.89 -5.27 8.64
N LYS A 50 -3.90 -4.98 7.82
CA LYS A 50 -5.04 -5.89 7.60
C LYS A 50 -4.58 -7.21 7.00
N TYR A 51 -3.73 -7.18 5.98
CA TYR A 51 -3.17 -8.40 5.41
C TYR A 51 -2.30 -9.17 6.40
N LEU A 52 -1.52 -8.47 7.22
CA LEU A 52 -0.74 -9.11 8.29
C LEU A 52 -1.65 -9.83 9.30
N ALA A 53 -2.78 -9.25 9.67
CA ALA A 53 -3.76 -9.87 10.55
C ALA A 53 -4.41 -11.12 9.90
N MET A 54 -4.76 -11.05 8.61
CA MET A 54 -5.26 -12.21 7.86
C MET A 54 -4.20 -13.33 7.79
N ALA A 55 -2.96 -12.98 7.50
CA ALA A 55 -1.85 -13.93 7.42
C ALA A 55 -1.62 -14.65 8.76
N ALA A 56 -1.66 -13.90 9.87
CA ALA A 56 -1.53 -14.44 11.22
C ALA A 56 -2.71 -15.35 11.58
N TYR A 57 -3.93 -15.01 11.19
CA TYR A 57 -5.12 -15.86 11.38
C TYR A 57 -4.95 -17.23 10.72
N PHE A 58 -4.55 -17.27 9.44
CA PHE A 58 -4.37 -18.55 8.72
C PHE A 58 -3.17 -19.37 9.23
N GLY A 59 -2.20 -18.72 9.87
CA GLY A 59 -1.05 -19.37 10.51
C GLY A 59 -1.33 -19.98 11.88
N GLN A 60 -2.52 -19.76 12.47
CA GLN A 60 -2.89 -20.38 13.76
C GLN A 60 -2.96 -21.90 13.65
N ASP A 61 -2.57 -22.61 14.71
CA ASP A 61 -2.59 -24.08 14.79
C ASP A 61 -3.98 -24.70 14.52
N LYS A 62 -5.05 -24.02 14.97
CA LYS A 62 -6.44 -24.45 14.76
C LYS A 62 -6.99 -24.17 13.36
N VAL A 63 -6.37 -23.29 12.59
CA VAL A 63 -6.76 -22.97 11.21
C VAL A 63 -5.86 -23.71 10.22
N SER A 64 -4.55 -23.56 10.38
CA SER A 64 -3.48 -24.31 9.69
C SER A 64 -3.61 -24.33 8.16
N LEU A 65 -3.70 -23.15 7.56
CA LEU A 65 -3.74 -22.95 6.10
C LEU A 65 -2.50 -22.15 5.65
N PRO A 66 -1.33 -22.82 5.54
CA PRO A 66 -0.05 -22.16 5.28
C PRO A 66 0.04 -21.47 3.91
N GLY A 67 -0.67 -21.93 2.88
CA GLY A 67 -0.74 -21.28 1.58
C GLY A 67 -1.42 -19.91 1.66
N PHE A 68 -2.56 -19.81 2.34
CA PHE A 68 -3.23 -18.55 2.63
C PHE A 68 -2.39 -17.64 3.53
N SER A 69 -1.77 -18.20 4.57
CA SER A 69 -0.89 -17.44 5.46
C SER A 69 0.25 -16.79 4.66
N LYS A 70 0.95 -17.57 3.82
CA LYS A 70 2.00 -17.06 2.94
C LYS A 70 1.47 -16.00 1.97
N PHE A 71 0.35 -16.27 1.30
CA PHE A 71 -0.25 -15.34 0.34
C PHE A 71 -0.51 -13.96 0.96
N PHE A 72 -1.11 -13.92 2.16
CA PHE A 72 -1.40 -12.65 2.82
C PHE A 72 -0.16 -11.99 3.46
N PHE A 73 0.87 -12.75 3.85
CA PHE A 73 2.16 -12.14 4.21
C PHE A 73 2.81 -11.45 3.01
N ASP A 74 2.75 -12.07 1.83
CA ASP A 74 3.28 -11.47 0.60
C ASP A 74 2.50 -10.19 0.25
N ALA A 75 1.16 -10.22 0.31
CA ALA A 75 0.33 -9.03 0.12
C ALA A 75 0.64 -7.92 1.14
N ALA A 76 0.83 -8.26 2.42
CA ALA A 76 1.22 -7.28 3.44
C ALA A 76 2.56 -6.60 3.14
N ASN A 77 3.52 -7.35 2.58
CA ASN A 77 4.81 -6.81 2.17
C ASN A 77 4.68 -5.90 0.95
N GLU A 78 3.85 -6.27 -0.02
CA GLU A 78 3.56 -5.48 -1.23
C GLU A 78 2.95 -4.11 -0.87
N GLU A 79 1.93 -4.07 -0.01
CA GLU A 79 1.34 -2.81 0.44
C GLU A 79 2.31 -1.92 1.23
N ARG A 80 3.24 -2.53 1.97
CA ARG A 80 4.32 -1.80 2.62
C ARG A 80 5.29 -1.18 1.60
N GLU A 81 5.53 -1.84 0.47
CA GLU A 81 6.31 -1.25 -0.62
C GLU A 81 5.53 -0.15 -1.35
N HIS A 82 4.21 -0.26 -1.51
CA HIS A 82 3.36 0.83 -2.02
C HIS A 82 3.48 2.10 -1.17
N ALA A 83 3.37 1.97 0.16
CA ALA A 83 3.57 3.10 1.07
C ALA A 83 4.96 3.76 0.89
N LYS A 84 6.01 2.95 0.76
CA LYS A 84 7.39 3.43 0.55
C LYS A 84 7.56 4.10 -0.81
N LYS A 85 6.94 3.59 -1.87
CA LYS A 85 6.95 4.18 -3.22
C LYS A 85 6.43 5.62 -3.15
N ILE A 86 5.29 5.85 -2.49
CA ILE A 86 4.71 7.19 -2.31
C ILE A 86 5.59 8.08 -1.43
N MET A 87 6.10 7.58 -0.30
CA MET A 87 7.03 8.35 0.55
C MET A 87 8.27 8.82 -0.22
N LYS A 88 8.86 7.93 -1.03
CA LYS A 88 10.03 8.25 -1.86
C LYS A 88 9.66 9.28 -2.94
N TYR A 89 8.48 9.16 -3.55
CA TYR A 89 8.00 10.12 -4.53
C TYR A 89 7.85 11.52 -3.93
N LEU A 90 7.21 11.64 -2.76
CA LEU A 90 7.06 12.91 -2.05
C LEU A 90 8.44 13.51 -1.68
N ALA A 91 9.35 12.69 -1.13
CA ALA A 91 10.71 13.15 -0.83
C ALA A 91 11.46 13.62 -2.09
N MET A 92 11.31 12.91 -3.22
CA MET A 92 11.89 13.29 -4.51
C MET A 92 11.38 14.65 -4.99
N ARG A 93 10.11 14.98 -4.74
CA ARG A 93 9.47 16.27 -5.10
C ARG A 93 9.71 17.38 -4.07
N GLY A 94 10.51 17.12 -3.04
CA GLY A 94 10.90 18.12 -2.05
C GLY A 94 9.91 18.31 -0.91
N GLU A 95 8.93 17.41 -0.79
CA GLU A 95 7.99 17.36 0.32
C GLU A 95 8.60 16.68 1.55
N LEU A 96 7.79 16.49 2.60
CA LEU A 96 8.15 15.85 3.87
C LEU A 96 9.17 16.63 4.73
N SER A 97 9.59 17.83 4.31
CA SER A 97 10.54 18.66 5.08
C SER A 97 9.97 19.21 6.40
N GLY A 98 8.63 19.23 6.54
CA GLY A 98 7.94 19.68 7.76
C GLY A 98 7.85 18.64 8.89
N GLY A 99 8.41 17.45 8.68
CA GLY A 99 8.31 16.31 9.59
C GLY A 99 7.46 15.17 9.01
N VAL A 100 7.67 13.96 9.54
CA VAL A 100 7.08 12.72 9.00
C VAL A 100 6.27 11.94 10.04
N THR A 101 6.16 12.46 11.26
CA THR A 101 5.54 11.77 12.39
C THR A 101 4.03 11.56 12.19
N HIS A 102 3.38 12.36 11.35
CA HIS A 102 1.96 12.22 11.02
C HIS A 102 1.68 11.18 9.94
N LEU A 103 2.69 10.69 9.22
CA LEU A 103 2.54 9.74 8.11
C LEU A 103 2.25 8.31 8.60
N ILE A 104 2.75 7.96 9.79
CA ILE A 104 2.61 6.64 10.40
C ILE A 104 1.98 6.82 11.77
N GLN A 105 0.67 6.59 11.85
CA GLN A 105 -0.07 6.67 13.11
C GLN A 105 -0.36 5.26 13.64
N PRO A 106 -0.53 5.10 14.98
CA PRO A 106 -1.03 3.86 15.55
C PRO A 106 -2.34 3.49 14.88
N LEU A 107 -2.42 2.27 14.34
CA LEU A 107 -3.67 1.77 13.80
C LEU A 107 -4.66 1.53 14.93
N GLY A 108 -5.95 1.76 14.64
CA GLY A 108 -7.03 1.30 15.49
C GLY A 108 -7.07 -0.23 15.56
N GLU A 109 -7.87 -0.76 16.48
CA GLU A 109 -8.03 -2.21 16.62
C GLU A 109 -8.53 -2.85 15.33
N ILE A 110 -7.82 -3.87 14.84
CA ILE A 110 -8.31 -4.79 13.81
C ILE A 110 -9.10 -5.87 14.54
N THR A 111 -10.41 -5.71 14.61
CA THR A 111 -11.30 -6.55 15.43
C THR A 111 -11.91 -7.73 14.68
N GLU A 112 -11.82 -7.72 13.35
CA GLU A 112 -12.44 -8.74 12.50
C GLU A 112 -11.39 -9.74 12.01
N SER A 113 -11.66 -11.03 12.26
CA SER A 113 -10.91 -12.14 11.68
C SER A 113 -11.80 -12.84 10.64
N PRO A 114 -11.26 -13.22 9.47
CA PRO A 114 -12.04 -13.97 8.51
C PRO A 114 -12.44 -15.33 9.10
N THR A 115 -13.55 -15.89 8.62
CA THR A 115 -14.05 -17.20 9.08
C THR A 115 -13.73 -18.34 8.11
N SER A 116 -13.24 -18.03 6.91
CA SER A 116 -12.87 -18.98 5.85
C SER A 116 -11.91 -18.34 4.84
N GLY A 117 -11.26 -19.15 4.02
CA GLY A 117 -10.44 -18.67 2.90
C GLY A 117 -11.25 -17.82 1.91
N LEU A 118 -12.49 -18.23 1.62
CA LEU A 118 -13.37 -17.50 0.71
C LEU A 118 -13.78 -16.13 1.25
N GLN A 119 -14.05 -16.02 2.56
CA GLN A 119 -14.35 -14.72 3.17
C GLN A 119 -13.13 -13.81 3.12
N ALA A 120 -11.94 -14.31 3.48
CA ALA A 120 -10.72 -13.52 3.43
C ALA A 120 -10.40 -12.98 2.03
N LEU A 121 -10.59 -13.78 0.97
CA LEU A 121 -10.40 -13.30 -0.40
C LEU A 121 -11.41 -12.22 -0.81
N LYS A 122 -12.66 -12.31 -0.34
CA LYS A 122 -13.67 -11.26 -0.57
C LYS A 122 -13.34 -9.97 0.17
N ASP A 123 -12.88 -10.09 1.41
CA ASP A 123 -12.44 -8.96 2.23
C ASP A 123 -11.24 -8.27 1.59
N ALA A 124 -10.27 -9.05 1.09
CA ALA A 124 -9.14 -8.56 0.30
C ALA A 124 -9.61 -7.81 -0.95
N LEU A 125 -10.51 -8.39 -1.75
CA LEU A 125 -11.02 -7.72 -2.95
C LEU A 125 -11.75 -6.42 -2.63
N ALA A 126 -12.51 -6.38 -1.52
CA ALA A 126 -13.19 -5.17 -1.06
C ALA A 126 -12.19 -4.08 -0.62
N LEU A 127 -11.13 -4.49 0.08
CA LEU A 127 -10.01 -3.61 0.47
C LEU A 127 -9.31 -3.05 -0.77
N GLU A 128 -8.91 -3.88 -1.72
CA GLU A 128 -8.27 -3.44 -2.97
C GLU A 128 -9.16 -2.50 -3.77
N SER A 129 -10.47 -2.77 -3.79
CA SER A 129 -11.45 -1.90 -4.44
C SER A 129 -11.52 -0.52 -3.76
N GLN A 130 -11.35 -0.46 -2.44
CA GLN A 130 -11.27 0.80 -1.71
C GLN A 130 -9.97 1.54 -2.01
N VAL A 131 -8.81 0.88 -1.89
CA VAL A 131 -7.49 1.47 -2.17
C VAL A 131 -7.47 2.10 -3.57
N THR A 132 -8.01 1.40 -4.57
CA THR A 132 -8.06 1.91 -5.95
C THR A 132 -8.97 3.13 -6.12
N ARG A 133 -10.03 3.27 -5.32
CA ARG A 133 -10.86 4.49 -5.34
C ARG A 133 -10.11 5.67 -4.75
N GLU A 134 -9.34 5.45 -3.68
CA GLU A 134 -8.51 6.50 -3.07
C GLU A 134 -7.40 6.95 -4.04
N ILE A 135 -6.73 6.02 -4.73
CA ILE A 135 -5.74 6.35 -5.78
C ILE A 135 -6.38 7.18 -6.90
N ARG A 136 -7.58 6.81 -7.37
CA ARG A 136 -8.29 7.61 -8.39
C ARG A 136 -8.64 9.02 -7.90
N ASN A 137 -9.06 9.15 -6.65
CA ASN A 137 -9.34 10.46 -6.05
C ASN A 137 -8.07 11.32 -5.95
N LEU A 138 -6.95 10.71 -5.54
CA LEU A 138 -5.64 11.38 -5.55
C LEU A 138 -5.25 11.84 -6.96
N ILE A 139 -5.37 10.98 -7.98
CA ILE A 139 -5.09 11.33 -9.38
C ILE A 139 -5.94 12.54 -9.80
N GLN A 140 -7.26 12.51 -9.57
CA GLN A 140 -8.16 13.60 -9.94
C GLN A 140 -7.77 14.92 -9.28
N MET A 141 -7.42 14.88 -7.99
CA MET A 141 -6.98 16.07 -7.25
C MET A 141 -5.67 16.65 -7.78
N CYS A 142 -4.72 15.81 -8.18
CA CYS A 142 -3.42 16.25 -8.68
C CYS A 142 -3.48 16.68 -10.16
N GLU A 143 -4.44 16.15 -10.94
CA GLU A 143 -4.65 16.53 -12.34
C GLU A 143 -5.42 17.86 -12.46
N THR A 144 -6.46 18.03 -11.64
CA THR A 144 -7.36 19.20 -11.69
C THR A 144 -7.68 19.73 -10.28
N PRO A 145 -6.68 20.31 -9.58
CA PRO A 145 -6.89 20.87 -8.24
C PRO A 145 -7.87 22.06 -8.28
N LYS A 146 -8.71 22.19 -7.25
CA LYS A 146 -9.77 23.22 -7.21
C LYS A 146 -9.26 24.65 -7.07
N ASP A 147 -8.17 24.83 -6.31
CA ASP A 147 -7.66 26.13 -5.89
C ASP A 147 -6.33 26.48 -6.57
N SER A 148 -5.98 25.80 -7.67
CA SER A 148 -4.75 26.00 -8.43
C SER A 148 -4.91 25.58 -9.89
N ASP A 149 -4.22 26.26 -10.80
CA ASP A 149 -4.14 25.87 -12.22
C ASP A 149 -3.01 24.86 -12.49
N PHE A 150 -2.29 24.41 -11.45
CA PHE A 150 -1.18 23.47 -11.58
C PHE A 150 -1.69 22.03 -11.76
N ASN A 151 -1.44 21.45 -12.93
CA ASN A 151 -1.63 20.03 -13.19
C ASN A 151 -0.31 19.27 -12.98
N ASP A 152 -0.28 18.35 -12.01
CA ASP A 152 0.89 17.52 -11.73
C ASP A 152 0.96 16.30 -12.67
N TYR A 153 1.28 16.55 -13.94
CA TYR A 153 1.33 15.52 -14.98
C TYR A 153 2.20 14.32 -14.60
N HIS A 154 3.33 14.55 -13.94
CA HIS A 154 4.25 13.48 -13.58
C HIS A 154 3.68 12.59 -12.46
N LEU A 155 3.01 13.16 -11.45
CA LEU A 155 2.38 12.34 -10.42
C LEU A 155 1.15 11.60 -10.95
N VAL A 156 0.37 12.24 -11.82
CA VAL A 156 -0.78 11.61 -12.49
C VAL A 156 -0.32 10.41 -13.31
N ASP A 157 0.73 10.55 -14.11
CA ASP A 157 1.33 9.45 -14.88
C ASP A 157 1.84 8.35 -13.95
N TYR A 158 2.61 8.70 -12.93
CA TYR A 158 3.16 7.74 -11.97
C TYR A 158 2.09 6.88 -11.29
N LEU A 159 1.02 7.51 -10.77
CA LEU A 159 -0.08 6.79 -10.11
C LEU A 159 -0.91 5.98 -11.12
N THR A 160 -1.05 6.45 -12.36
CA THR A 160 -1.83 5.73 -13.38
C THR A 160 -1.07 4.53 -13.91
N THR A 161 0.21 4.69 -14.19
CA THR A 161 1.04 3.66 -14.82
C THR A 161 1.47 2.60 -13.83
N ASP A 162 1.93 2.99 -12.63
CA ASP A 162 2.44 2.02 -11.66
C ASP A 162 1.30 1.50 -10.79
N PHE A 163 0.58 2.38 -10.10
CA PHE A 163 -0.38 1.97 -9.08
C PHE A 163 -1.68 1.42 -9.67
N LEU A 164 -2.33 2.12 -10.61
CA LEU A 164 -3.60 1.62 -11.15
C LEU A 164 -3.44 0.32 -11.95
N ASP A 165 -2.32 0.12 -12.62
CA ASP A 165 -2.02 -1.15 -13.31
C ASP A 165 -1.85 -2.31 -12.31
N GLU A 166 -1.06 -2.11 -11.24
CA GLU A 166 -0.91 -3.07 -10.13
C GLU A 166 -2.28 -3.39 -9.49
N GLN A 167 -3.08 -2.36 -9.14
CA GLN A 167 -4.41 -2.52 -8.56
C GLN A 167 -5.36 -3.34 -9.45
N HIS A 168 -5.37 -3.07 -10.76
CA HIS A 168 -6.26 -3.78 -11.68
C HIS A 168 -5.89 -5.25 -11.85
N LYS A 169 -4.59 -5.55 -11.91
CA LYS A 169 -4.09 -6.93 -11.94
C LYS A 169 -4.41 -7.65 -10.64
N GLY A 170 -4.14 -7.03 -9.49
CA GLY A 170 -4.42 -7.59 -8.17
C GLY A 170 -5.91 -7.93 -7.96
N GLN A 171 -6.80 -6.98 -8.27
CA GLN A 171 -8.25 -7.20 -8.21
C GLN A 171 -8.70 -8.34 -9.13
N ARG A 172 -8.14 -8.41 -10.34
CA ARG A 172 -8.49 -9.46 -11.29
C ARG A 172 -8.11 -10.84 -10.76
N ILE A 173 -6.91 -10.97 -10.17
CA ILE A 173 -6.41 -12.20 -9.55
C ILE A 173 -7.29 -12.60 -8.35
N LEU A 174 -7.63 -11.67 -7.46
CA LEU A 174 -8.50 -11.93 -6.32
C LEU A 174 -9.90 -12.40 -6.77
N ALA A 175 -10.50 -11.73 -7.76
CA ALA A 175 -11.79 -12.14 -8.31
C ALA A 175 -11.75 -13.56 -8.93
N GLU A 176 -10.65 -13.89 -9.59
CA GLU A 176 -10.37 -15.23 -10.13
C GLU A 176 -10.38 -16.28 -9.03
N ARG A 177 -9.62 -16.03 -7.96
CA ARG A 177 -9.46 -16.90 -6.80
C ARG A 177 -10.78 -17.09 -6.05
N ILE A 178 -11.55 -16.01 -5.86
CA ILE A 178 -12.91 -16.07 -5.30
C ILE A 178 -13.80 -16.98 -6.15
N SER A 179 -13.75 -16.86 -7.48
CA SER A 179 -14.55 -17.70 -8.38
C SER A 179 -14.17 -19.17 -8.29
N ILE A 180 -12.87 -19.48 -8.28
CA ILE A 180 -12.36 -20.85 -8.18
C ILE A 180 -12.74 -21.46 -6.83
N LEU A 181 -12.40 -20.79 -5.73
CA LEU A 181 -12.70 -21.29 -4.39
C LEU A 181 -14.21 -21.39 -4.14
N GLY A 182 -14.99 -20.43 -4.60
CA GLY A 182 -16.45 -20.49 -4.52
C GLY A 182 -17.05 -21.73 -5.20
N LYS A 183 -16.54 -22.11 -6.38
CA LYS A 183 -16.94 -23.36 -7.06
C LYS A 183 -16.48 -24.60 -6.28
N MET A 184 -15.29 -24.56 -5.68
CA MET A 184 -14.78 -25.66 -4.85
C MET A 184 -15.63 -25.84 -3.59
N VAL A 185 -16.01 -24.76 -2.89
CA VAL A 185 -16.89 -24.82 -1.72
C VAL A 185 -18.21 -25.50 -2.06
N ASN A 186 -18.81 -25.18 -3.21
CA ASN A 186 -20.07 -25.78 -3.66
C ASN A 186 -19.97 -27.28 -4.00
N THR A 187 -18.78 -27.79 -4.34
CA THR A 187 -18.58 -29.17 -4.82
C THR A 187 -17.86 -30.08 -3.82
N GLN A 188 -16.97 -29.52 -3.02
CA GLN A 188 -16.06 -30.22 -2.11
C GLN A 188 -16.34 -29.91 -0.63
N GLY A 189 -17.21 -28.92 -0.33
CA GLY A 189 -17.56 -28.54 1.04
C GLY A 189 -16.32 -28.19 1.88
N GLY A 190 -16.17 -28.87 3.03
CA GLY A 190 -15.08 -28.61 3.98
C GLY A 190 -13.67 -28.92 3.47
N LEU A 191 -13.50 -29.65 2.36
CA LEU A 191 -12.18 -29.88 1.75
C LEU A 191 -11.73 -28.72 0.84
N ALA A 192 -12.62 -27.80 0.49
CA ALA A 192 -12.34 -26.75 -0.50
C ALA A 192 -11.16 -25.87 -0.08
N ASP A 193 -11.19 -25.32 1.14
CA ASP A 193 -10.13 -24.45 1.65
C ASP A 193 -8.79 -25.19 1.73
N PHE A 194 -8.77 -26.45 2.17
CA PHE A 194 -7.56 -27.26 2.25
C PHE A 194 -6.92 -27.53 0.88
N LEU A 195 -7.71 -27.96 -0.10
CA LEU A 195 -7.22 -28.22 -1.45
C LEU A 195 -6.73 -26.94 -2.15
N PHE A 196 -7.44 -25.83 -1.93
CA PHE A 196 -7.07 -24.54 -2.46
C PHE A 196 -5.77 -24.01 -1.81
N ASP A 197 -5.62 -24.21 -0.50
CA ASP A 197 -4.43 -23.83 0.25
C ASP A 197 -3.17 -24.52 -0.26
N ILE A 198 -3.24 -25.83 -0.53
CA ILE A 198 -2.11 -26.57 -1.14
C ILE A 198 -1.72 -25.95 -2.49
N LYS A 199 -2.71 -25.58 -3.30
CA LYS A 199 -2.46 -24.96 -4.61
C LYS A 199 -1.82 -23.57 -4.48
N LEU A 200 -2.29 -22.75 -3.53
CA LEU A 200 -1.66 -21.47 -3.21
C LEU A 200 -0.20 -21.66 -2.78
N LEU A 201 0.06 -22.62 -1.88
CA LEU A 201 1.38 -22.88 -1.35
C LEU A 201 2.38 -23.30 -2.45
N ASN A 202 1.91 -24.07 -3.42
CA ASN A 202 2.71 -24.53 -4.56
C ASN A 202 2.82 -23.50 -5.69
N GLY A 203 2.11 -22.36 -5.61
CA GLY A 203 2.08 -21.36 -6.68
C GLY A 203 1.32 -21.83 -7.93
N GLU A 204 0.37 -22.74 -7.79
CA GLU A 204 -0.46 -23.24 -8.89
C GLU A 204 -1.64 -22.30 -9.22
N ILE A 205 -1.97 -21.39 -8.30
CA ILE A 205 -3.08 -20.41 -8.39
C ILE A 205 -2.74 -19.09 -7.68
#